data_AF-A0AAD9NZK6-F1
#
_entry.id   AF-A0AAD9NZK6-F1
#
_cell.length_a   1.000
_cell.length_b   1.000
_cell.length_c   1.000
_cell.angle_alpha   90.00
_cell.angle_beta   90.00
_cell.angle_gamma   90.00
#
_symmetry.space_group_name_H-M   'P 1'
#
loop_
_entity.id
_entity.type
_entity.pdbx_description
1 polymer ?
#
loop_
_entity_poly.entity_id
_entity_poly.type
_entity_poly.pdbx_seq_one_letter_code
_entity_poly.pdbx_strand_id
1 'polypeptide(L)'
;MRCGEEIVSGCKSFDFHSASRVCKLFSVNVDDTDVHLIDSDVTDHYETIYRNLFNRLPKHRLTTDEHRALPGVSVELCARKCVVEAAFKCNGFNYETAARKCFLLEQTPSDSNGVIRSPETDFYERGPDVHPPGKGWYQLQKTPTGT
;
A
#
# COMPACT_ATOMS: atom_id res chain seq x y z
N MET A 1 8.34 -20.40 -9.82
CA MET A 1 7.96 -19.20 -9.04
C MET A 1 7.85 -18.04 -9.99
N ARG A 2 6.73 -17.32 -10.03
CA ARG A 2 6.53 -16.16 -10.90
C ARG A 2 6.52 -14.90 -10.02
N CYS A 3 7.35 -13.91 -10.35
CA CYS A 3 7.49 -12.72 -9.51
C CYS A 3 6.15 -11.97 -9.44
N GLY A 4 5.72 -11.62 -8.23
CA GLY A 4 4.52 -10.84 -8.00
C GLY A 4 3.17 -11.52 -8.26
N GLU A 5 3.15 -12.82 -8.56
CA GLU A 5 1.89 -13.60 -8.65
C GLU A 5 1.44 -14.16 -7.29
N GLU A 6 2.34 -14.34 -6.33
CA GLU A 6 2.02 -14.74 -4.97
C GLU A 6 2.51 -13.66 -4.00
N ILE A 7 1.62 -13.20 -3.11
CA ILE A 7 2.08 -12.60 -1.86
C ILE A 7 2.66 -13.77 -1.06
N VAL A 8 3.95 -14.08 -1.31
CA VAL A 8 4.71 -14.91 -0.38
C VAL A 8 4.57 -14.22 0.98
N SER A 9 4.03 -14.93 1.97
CA SER A 9 3.81 -14.36 3.30
C SER A 9 5.10 -13.70 3.81
N GLY A 10 5.05 -12.38 4.02
CA GLY A 10 6.19 -11.58 4.46
C GLY A 10 7.03 -10.94 3.35
N CYS A 11 6.77 -11.18 2.06
CA CYS A 11 7.43 -10.50 0.95
C CYS A 11 6.81 -9.11 0.72
N LYS A 12 7.66 -8.09 0.57
CA LYS A 12 7.24 -6.69 0.34
C LYS A 12 7.83 -6.08 -0.92
N SER A 13 9.04 -6.48 -1.29
CA SER A 13 9.73 -6.06 -2.52
C SER A 13 10.42 -7.25 -3.20
N PHE A 14 10.75 -7.11 -4.48
CA PHE A 14 11.60 -8.06 -5.19
C PHE A 14 12.43 -7.41 -6.29
N ASP A 15 13.59 -8.01 -6.57
CA ASP A 15 14.38 -7.71 -7.77
C ASP A 15 14.10 -8.77 -8.83
N PHE A 16 13.85 -8.34 -10.07
CA PHE A 16 13.78 -9.21 -11.24
C PHE A 16 15.02 -9.04 -12.10
N HIS A 17 15.80 -10.11 -12.22
CA HIS A 17 16.98 -10.12 -13.10
C HIS A 17 16.58 -10.61 -14.49
N SER A 18 16.66 -9.73 -15.50
CA SER A 18 16.12 -9.95 -16.84
C SER A 18 16.84 -11.07 -17.61
N ALA A 19 18.17 -11.17 -17.47
CA ALA A 19 18.97 -12.15 -18.22
C ALA A 19 18.83 -13.58 -17.68
N SER A 20 18.69 -13.75 -16.36
CA SER A 20 18.55 -15.08 -15.73
C SER A 20 17.10 -15.45 -15.41
N ARG A 21 16.17 -14.49 -15.52
CA ARG A 21 14.74 -14.62 -15.18
C ARG A 21 14.51 -15.10 -13.75
N VAL A 22 15.36 -14.65 -12.82
CA VAL A 22 15.30 -14.99 -11.38
C VAL A 22 14.70 -13.82 -10.60
N CYS A 23 13.84 -14.14 -9.63
CA CYS A 23 13.35 -13.17 -8.64
C CYS A 23 14.17 -13.30 -7.35
N LYS A 24 14.64 -12.18 -6.80
CA LYS A 24 15.17 -12.10 -5.44
C LYS A 24 14.14 -11.40 -4.56
N LEU A 25 13.63 -12.09 -3.55
CA LEU A 25 12.55 -11.60 -2.69
C LEU A 25 13.10 -10.92 -1.44
N PHE A 26 12.42 -9.87 -0.97
CA PHE A 26 12.76 -9.17 0.27
C PHE A 26 11.53 -8.93 1.14
N SER A 27 11.74 -8.89 2.45
CA SER A 27 10.68 -8.64 3.45
C SER A 27 10.58 -7.17 3.88
N VAL A 28 11.20 -6.26 3.13
CA VAL A 28 11.29 -4.82 3.39
C VAL A 28 11.09 -4.04 2.09
N ASN A 29 10.53 -2.85 2.18
CA ASN A 29 10.63 -1.84 1.13
C ASN A 29 11.88 -0.98 1.38
N VAL A 30 12.36 -0.25 0.37
CA VAL A 30 13.44 0.73 0.45
C VAL A 30 13.19 1.70 1.61
N ASP A 31 11.96 2.20 1.73
CA ASP A 31 11.53 3.11 2.81
C ASP A 31 11.61 2.51 4.23
N ASP A 32 11.72 1.18 4.37
CA ASP A 32 11.91 0.53 5.68
C ASP A 32 13.38 0.51 6.12
N THR A 33 14.31 0.90 5.26
CA THR A 33 15.74 0.63 5.43
C THR A 33 16.59 1.85 5.08
N ASP A 34 17.87 1.81 5.44
CA ASP A 34 18.85 2.82 5.05
C ASP A 34 19.59 2.43 3.77
N VAL A 35 18.88 1.79 2.83
CA VAL A 35 19.44 1.40 1.53
C VAL A 35 18.93 2.33 0.45
N HIS A 36 19.77 2.53 -0.57
CA HIS A 36 19.39 3.25 -1.77
C HIS A 36 19.41 2.30 -2.95
N LEU A 37 18.46 2.50 -3.86
CA LEU A 37 18.41 1.76 -5.10
C LEU A 37 19.61 2.14 -5.98
N ILE A 38 20.22 1.14 -6.60
CA ILE A 38 21.36 1.30 -7.51
C ILE A 38 20.85 0.98 -8.91
N ASP A 39 21.07 1.86 -9.87
CA ASP A 39 20.65 1.63 -11.25
C ASP A 39 21.35 0.40 -11.84
N SER A 40 20.59 -0.40 -12.58
CA SER A 40 21.04 -1.64 -13.20
C SER A 40 20.39 -1.82 -14.56
N ASP A 41 21.19 -2.21 -15.56
CA ASP A 41 20.72 -2.48 -16.91
C ASP A 41 20.04 -3.86 -17.04
N VAL A 42 20.13 -4.69 -16.00
CA VAL A 42 19.66 -6.09 -16.02
C VAL A 42 18.75 -6.42 -14.84
N THR A 43 18.52 -5.50 -13.92
CA THR A 43 17.74 -5.74 -12.70
C THR A 43 16.71 -4.65 -12.48
N ASP A 44 15.45 -5.06 -12.40
CA ASP A 44 14.32 -4.19 -12.11
C ASP A 44 13.87 -4.41 -10.65
N HIS A 45 13.70 -3.32 -9.89
CA HIS A 45 13.19 -3.38 -8.52
C HIS A 45 11.69 -3.08 -8.47
N TYR A 46 10.94 -3.93 -7.77
CA TYR A 46 9.49 -3.83 -7.59
C TYR A 46 9.12 -3.81 -6.11
N GLU A 47 8.20 -2.94 -5.74
CA GLU A 47 7.65 -2.87 -4.38
C GLU A 47 6.14 -3.00 -4.35
N THR A 48 5.64 -3.46 -3.21
CA THR A 48 4.21 -3.44 -2.92
C THR A 48 3.73 -2.01 -2.70
N ILE A 49 2.75 -1.56 -3.49
CA ILE A 49 2.01 -0.31 -3.24
C ILE A 49 0.70 -0.65 -2.53
N TYR A 50 0.70 -0.50 -1.21
CA TYR A 50 -0.43 -0.80 -0.34
C TYR A 50 -1.62 0.13 -0.57
N ARG A 51 -1.40 1.41 -0.93
CA ARG A 51 -2.54 2.33 -1.18
C ARG A 51 -3.42 1.89 -2.35
N ASN A 52 -2.88 1.09 -3.28
CA ASN A 52 -3.64 0.57 -4.42
C ASN A 52 -4.64 -0.52 -4.03
N LEU A 53 -4.57 -1.00 -2.78
CA LEU A 53 -5.53 -1.97 -2.22
C LEU A 53 -6.81 -1.30 -1.71
N PHE A 54 -6.89 0.02 -1.82
CA PHE A 54 -7.97 0.82 -1.30
C PHE A 54 -8.69 1.61 -2.40
N ASN A 55 -10.00 1.66 -2.29
CA ASN A 55 -10.84 2.58 -3.06
C ASN A 55 -10.86 3.93 -2.34
N ARG A 56 -10.33 4.97 -3.00
CA ARG A 56 -10.30 6.32 -2.44
C ARG A 56 -11.57 7.09 -2.79
N LEU A 57 -12.22 7.63 -1.77
CA LEU A 57 -13.30 8.61 -1.87
C LEU A 57 -12.77 9.98 -1.40
N PRO A 58 -12.46 10.90 -2.33
CA PRO A 58 -11.87 12.19 -1.98
C PRO A 58 -12.88 13.07 -1.26
N LYS A 59 -12.42 13.88 -0.31
CA LYS A 59 -13.25 14.84 0.45
C LYS A 59 -14.43 14.17 1.17
N HIS A 60 -14.24 12.94 1.61
CA HIS A 60 -15.20 12.17 2.39
C HIS A 60 -14.51 11.52 3.58
N ARG A 61 -15.27 11.25 4.65
CA ARG A 61 -14.80 10.49 5.80
C ARG A 61 -15.88 9.52 6.28
N LEU A 62 -15.45 8.40 6.83
CA LEU A 62 -16.32 7.53 7.61
C LEU A 62 -16.54 8.15 8.99
N THR A 63 -17.79 8.16 9.46
CA THR A 63 -18.17 8.69 10.78
C THR A 63 -18.31 7.56 11.79
N THR A 64 -17.18 6.96 12.17
CA THR A 64 -17.08 5.90 13.18
C THR A 64 -16.04 6.28 14.23
N ASP A 65 -16.05 5.56 15.35
CA ASP A 65 -14.94 5.54 16.29
C ASP A 65 -13.66 5.07 15.60
N GLU A 66 -12.66 5.94 15.63
CA GLU A 66 -11.33 5.71 15.09
C GLU A 66 -10.57 4.78 16.05
N HIS A 67 -10.13 3.62 15.56
CA HIS A 67 -9.47 2.63 16.41
C HIS A 67 -7.99 2.95 16.65
N ARG A 68 -7.34 3.61 15.69
CA ARG A 68 -5.94 4.00 15.79
C ARG A 68 -5.63 5.25 14.99
N ALA A 69 -5.02 6.24 15.62
CA ALA A 69 -4.52 7.45 14.98
C ALA A 69 -3.00 7.37 14.77
N LEU A 70 -2.54 7.73 13.58
CA LEU A 70 -1.13 7.74 13.17
C LEU A 70 -0.78 9.14 12.62
N PRO A 71 -0.08 9.99 13.40
CA PRO A 71 0.32 11.32 12.95
C PRO A 71 1.57 11.29 12.06
N GLY A 72 1.67 12.20 11.10
CA GLY A 72 2.87 12.44 10.28
C GLY A 72 3.15 11.39 9.20
N VAL A 73 2.30 10.38 9.06
CA VAL A 73 2.51 9.28 8.10
C VAL A 73 2.02 9.66 6.70
N SER A 74 2.61 9.05 5.66
CA SER A 74 2.09 9.16 4.29
C SER A 74 0.84 8.30 4.10
N VAL A 75 0.08 8.54 3.02
CA VAL A 75 -1.03 7.67 2.61
C VAL A 75 -0.57 6.22 2.41
N GLU A 76 0.62 6.04 1.82
CA GLU A 76 1.21 4.73 1.58
C GLU A 76 1.48 3.99 2.90
N LEU A 77 2.11 4.67 3.86
CA LEU A 77 2.39 4.10 5.17
C LEU A 77 1.10 3.82 5.96
N CYS A 78 0.09 4.70 5.84
CA CYS A 78 -1.22 4.50 6.44
C CYS A 78 -1.91 3.24 5.89
N ALA A 79 -1.96 3.10 4.56
CA ALA A 79 -2.51 1.92 3.90
C ALA A 79 -1.80 0.63 4.31
N ARG A 80 -0.46 0.67 4.37
CA ARG A 80 0.33 -0.46 4.85
C ARG A 80 -0.01 -0.82 6.29
N LYS A 81 -0.05 0.16 7.19
CA LYS A 81 -0.39 -0.04 8.61
C LYS A 81 -1.78 -0.63 8.79
N CYS A 82 -2.74 -0.23 7.95
CA CYS A 82 -4.06 -0.85 7.90
C CYS A 82 -3.99 -2.33 7.48
N VAL A 83 -3.29 -2.63 6.37
CA VAL A 83 -3.21 -4.00 5.83
C VAL A 83 -2.55 -4.99 6.80
N VAL A 84 -1.50 -4.55 7.50
CA VAL A 84 -0.74 -5.39 8.44
C VAL A 84 -1.25 -5.29 9.88
N GLU A 85 -2.35 -4.58 10.12
CA GLU A 85 -2.94 -4.47 11.45
C GLU A 85 -3.38 -5.86 11.93
N ALA A 86 -2.86 -6.27 13.08
CA ALA A 86 -3.16 -7.57 13.66
C ALA A 86 -4.12 -7.49 14.86
N ALA A 87 -4.26 -6.31 15.47
CA ALA A 87 -5.10 -6.15 16.67
C ALA A 87 -6.61 -6.11 16.33
N PHE A 88 -6.96 -5.66 15.14
CA PHE A 88 -8.34 -5.58 14.65
C PHE A 88 -8.35 -5.67 13.12
N LYS A 89 -9.50 -6.01 12.53
CA LYS A 89 -9.62 -6.08 11.07
C LYS A 89 -9.77 -4.67 10.51
N CYS A 90 -8.67 -4.07 10.06
CA CYS A 90 -8.73 -2.75 9.41
C CYS A 90 -9.42 -2.85 8.04
N ASN A 91 -10.61 -2.25 7.93
CA ASN A 91 -11.43 -2.23 6.73
C ASN A 91 -11.30 -0.91 5.95
N GLY A 92 -10.59 0.08 6.49
CA GLY A 92 -10.33 1.34 5.81
C GLY A 92 -9.61 2.34 6.69
N PHE A 93 -9.37 3.53 6.17
CA PHE A 93 -8.84 4.64 6.93
C PHE A 93 -9.34 6.00 6.45
N ASN A 94 -9.46 6.96 7.36
CA ASN A 94 -9.59 8.37 7.05
C ASN A 94 -8.18 8.99 7.00
N TYR A 95 -7.92 9.87 6.03
CA TYR A 95 -6.64 10.55 5.89
C TYR A 95 -6.82 12.06 5.72
N GLU A 96 -6.33 12.83 6.68
CA GLU A 96 -6.25 14.28 6.60
C GLU A 96 -5.02 14.69 5.80
N THR A 97 -5.25 15.25 4.60
CA THR A 97 -4.16 15.50 3.64
C THR A 97 -3.21 16.60 4.10
N ALA A 98 -3.74 17.73 4.57
CA ALA A 98 -2.95 18.86 5.04
C ALA A 98 -2.16 18.52 6.33
N ALA A 99 -2.79 17.80 7.26
CA ALA A 99 -2.19 17.47 8.55
C ALA A 99 -1.36 16.17 8.53
N ARG A 100 -1.41 15.40 7.44
CA ARG A 100 -0.80 14.07 7.31
C ARG A 100 -1.17 13.14 8.48
N LYS A 101 -2.45 13.15 8.86
CA LYS A 101 -2.99 12.28 9.91
C LYS A 101 -3.79 11.16 9.31
N CYS A 102 -3.57 9.97 9.82
CA CYS A 102 -4.20 8.74 9.40
C CYS A 102 -5.00 8.16 10.56
N PHE A 103 -6.23 7.72 10.29
CA PHE A 103 -7.11 7.12 11.27
C PHE A 103 -7.62 5.80 10.74
N LEU A 104 -7.16 4.70 11.35
CA LEU A 104 -7.53 3.34 10.96
C LEU A 104 -8.91 2.99 11.51
N LEU A 105 -9.69 2.30 10.69
CA LEU A 105 -11.11 2.05 10.92
C LEU A 105 -11.38 0.54 10.84
N GLU A 106 -12.03 0.01 11.86
CA GLU A 106 -12.54 -1.37 11.84
C GLU A 106 -13.89 -1.47 11.11
N GLN A 107 -14.71 -0.40 11.11
CA GLN A 107 -16.03 -0.44 10.48
C GLN A 107 -15.96 -0.18 8.96
N THR A 108 -16.95 -0.73 8.24
CA THR A 108 -17.22 -0.41 6.83
C THR A 108 -18.30 0.69 6.72
N PRO A 109 -18.48 1.31 5.54
CA PRO A 109 -19.65 2.17 5.28
C PRO A 109 -20.99 1.49 5.54
N SER A 110 -21.08 0.18 5.29
CA SER A 110 -22.30 -0.60 5.49
C SER A 110 -22.60 -0.89 6.96
N ASP A 111 -21.55 -0.97 7.80
CA ASP A 111 -21.66 -1.28 9.24
C ASP A 111 -21.69 -0.02 10.12
N SER A 112 -21.77 1.17 9.50
CA SER A 112 -21.72 2.47 10.17
C SER A 112 -22.81 3.41 9.65
N ASN A 113 -22.74 4.71 9.97
CA ASN A 113 -23.63 5.74 9.43
C ASN A 113 -23.28 6.15 7.98
N GLY A 114 -22.41 5.39 7.31
CA GLY A 114 -21.93 5.68 5.97
C GLY A 114 -20.88 6.80 5.94
N VAL A 115 -20.54 7.19 4.71
CA VAL A 115 -19.55 8.23 4.42
C VAL A 115 -20.21 9.60 4.32
N ILE A 116 -19.60 10.62 4.92
CA ILE A 116 -20.04 12.01 4.81
C ILE A 116 -18.98 12.86 4.12
N ARG A 117 -19.40 13.98 3.55
CA ARG A 117 -18.48 14.97 2.97
C ARG A 117 -17.60 15.61 4.06
N SER A 118 -16.29 15.62 3.84
CA SER A 118 -15.28 16.24 4.69
C SER A 118 -14.18 16.86 3.81
N PRO A 119 -14.14 18.18 3.60
CA PRO A 119 -13.23 18.81 2.62
C PRO A 119 -11.74 18.50 2.82
N GLU A 120 -11.32 18.28 4.06
CA GLU A 120 -9.91 18.10 4.45
C GLU A 120 -9.49 16.62 4.55
N THR A 121 -10.46 15.71 4.45
CA THR A 121 -10.27 14.27 4.71
C THR A 121 -10.66 13.46 3.48
N ASP A 122 -9.82 12.50 3.15
CA ASP A 122 -10.15 11.46 2.18
C ASP A 122 -10.41 10.14 2.91
N PHE A 123 -11.39 9.39 2.44
CA PHE A 123 -11.69 8.06 2.94
C PHE A 123 -11.11 7.02 1.98
N TYR A 124 -10.48 6.00 2.55
CA TYR A 124 -9.90 4.88 1.82
C TYR A 124 -10.54 3.61 2.33
N GLU A 125 -11.40 3.01 1.51
CA GLU A 125 -12.05 1.74 1.82
C GLU A 125 -11.20 0.58 1.29
N ARG A 126 -10.95 -0.43 2.12
CA ARG A 126 -10.20 -1.61 1.69
C ARG A 126 -11.03 -2.40 0.69
N GLY A 127 -10.48 -2.67 -0.48
CA GLY A 127 -11.12 -3.55 -1.46
C GLY A 127 -11.22 -5.00 -0.96
N PRO A 128 -12.04 -5.85 -1.59
CA PRO A 128 -12.00 -7.28 -1.32
C PRO A 128 -10.58 -7.79 -1.54
N ASP A 129 -10.10 -8.73 -0.71
CA ASP A 129 -8.73 -9.29 -0.76
C ASP A 129 -8.41 -10.04 -2.09
N VAL A 130 -9.25 -9.90 -3.11
CA VAL A 130 -9.07 -10.36 -4.48
C VAL A 130 -8.06 -9.44 -5.18
N HIS A 131 -6.77 -9.73 -4.98
CA HIS A 131 -5.73 -9.17 -5.83
C HIS A 131 -5.83 -9.83 -7.21
N PRO A 132 -5.98 -9.06 -8.30
CA PRO A 132 -5.52 -9.54 -9.59
C PRO A 132 -3.99 -9.66 -9.52
N PRO A 133 -3.37 -10.72 -10.09
CA PRO A 133 -1.92 -10.76 -10.25
C PRO A 133 -1.46 -9.48 -10.98
N GLY A 134 -0.46 -8.80 -10.41
CA GLY A 134 0.20 -7.65 -11.05
C GLY A 134 -0.32 -6.24 -10.74
N LYS A 135 -1.33 -6.04 -9.87
CA LYS A 135 -1.75 -4.67 -9.44
C LYS A 135 -1.13 -4.16 -8.14
N GLY A 136 -0.52 -5.04 -7.36
CA GLY A 136 0.14 -4.70 -6.10
C GLY A 136 1.58 -4.21 -6.26
N TRP A 137 2.19 -4.37 -7.43
CA TRP A 137 3.62 -4.12 -7.63
C TRP A 137 3.86 -2.90 -8.50
N TYR A 138 4.73 -2.01 -8.04
CA TYR A 138 5.19 -0.87 -8.83
C TYR A 138 6.69 -0.96 -9.06
N GLN A 139 7.07 -0.76 -10.30
CA GLN A 139 8.45 -0.76 -10.74
C GLN A 139 9.08 0.59 -10.41
N LEU A 140 10.01 0.61 -9.45
CA LEU A 140 10.73 1.83 -9.06
C LEU A 140 11.92 2.11 -9.98
N GLN A 141 12.54 1.07 -10.53
CA GLN A 141 13.64 1.18 -11.50
C GLN A 141 13.35 0.35 -12.73
N LYS A 142 13.59 0.97 -13.90
CA LYS A 142 13.47 0.35 -15.22
C LYS A 142 14.85 0.24 -15.85
N THR A 143 15.17 -0.95 -16.35
CA THR A 143 16.24 -1.09 -17.35
C THR A 143 15.99 -0.10 -18.50
N PRO A 144 16.97 0.67 -18.96
CA PRO A 144 16.82 1.49 -20.15
C PRO A 144 16.44 0.59 -21.33
N THR A 145 15.28 0.83 -21.94
CA THR A 145 14.95 0.17 -23.22
C THR A 145 15.94 0.70 -24.26
N GLY A 146 16.92 -0.12 -24.62
CA GLY A 146 17.83 0.17 -25.72
C GLY A 146 17.02 0.44 -26.99
N THR A 147 17.25 1.62 -27.59
CA THR A 147 16.80 2.01 -28.93
C THR A 147 17.43 1.14 -30.01
#